data_AF-A0A1E3VUK0-F1
#
_entry.id   AF-A0A1E3VUK0-F1
#
_cell.length_a   1.000
_cell.length_b   1.000
_cell.length_c   1.000
_cell.angle_alpha   90.00
_cell.angle_beta   90.00
_cell.angle_gamma   90.00
#
_symmetry.space_group_name_H-M   'P 1'
#
loop_
_entity.id
_entity.type
_entity.pdbx_description
1 polymer ?
#
loop_
_entity_poly.entity_id
_entity_poly.type
_entity_poly.pdbx_seq_one_letter_code
_entity_poly.pdbx_strand_id
1 'polypeptide(L)'
;MARGEDTRKKILDVAQDAILTKGFDATSIDEIVASAELTKSGFFYHFRDKNALASALIERHIAVEDQLFDDVFARARDLADDPLQVALIALKLLAELIEDMPNGHPGCIVATAVYQDRLFNADVREANRRAVLGWRGRFRKMFDAILAVYPPHDDVEPDDLADMVSSVIEGGIVMSRAVSEPSITARQIMLLRSYVKLLFSPRLK
;
A
#
# COMPACT_ATOMS: atom_id res chain seq x y z
N MET A 1 0.86 26.48 15.89
CA MET A 1 1.26 25.10 15.52
C MET A 1 0.24 24.48 14.56
N ALA A 2 -1.07 24.50 14.87
CA ALA A 2 -2.15 24.01 13.97
C ALA A 2 -2.08 24.51 12.50
N ARG A 3 -1.91 25.82 12.26
CA ARG A 3 -1.88 26.39 10.90
C ARG A 3 -0.71 25.87 10.03
N GLY A 4 0.42 25.51 10.65
CA GLY A 4 1.57 24.95 9.95
C GLY A 4 1.39 23.47 9.61
N GLU A 5 0.78 22.70 10.49
CA GLU A 5 0.42 21.31 10.24
C GLU A 5 -0.64 21.18 9.14
N ASP A 6 -1.65 22.05 9.15
CA ASP A 6 -2.66 22.12 8.09
C ASP A 6 -2.05 22.45 6.72
N THR A 7 -1.07 23.37 6.69
CA THR A 7 -0.37 23.73 5.45
C THR A 7 0.49 22.57 4.93
N ARG A 8 1.23 21.91 5.81
CA ARG A 8 2.03 20.72 5.44
C ARG A 8 1.15 19.61 4.88
N LYS A 9 -0.01 19.38 5.49
CA LYS A 9 -1.00 18.40 5.02
C LYS A 9 -1.52 18.77 3.62
N LYS A 10 -1.91 20.03 3.40
CA LYS A 10 -2.38 20.52 2.08
C LYS A 10 -1.33 20.29 0.98
N ILE A 11 -0.04 20.57 1.27
CA ILE A 11 1.05 20.30 0.33
C ILE A 11 1.12 18.81 -0.02
N LEU A 12 1.07 17.94 1.00
CA LEU A 12 1.14 16.49 0.78
C LEU A 12 -0.07 15.96 0.02
N ASP A 13 -1.29 16.45 0.30
CA ASP A 13 -2.51 16.06 -0.42
C ASP A 13 -2.39 16.37 -1.92
N VAL A 14 -2.10 17.64 -2.24
CA VAL A 14 -1.94 18.10 -3.62
C VAL A 14 -0.80 17.38 -4.34
N ALA A 15 0.33 17.18 -3.66
CA ALA A 15 1.46 16.47 -4.25
C ALA A 15 1.12 15.00 -4.53
N GLN A 16 0.46 14.31 -3.59
CA GLN A 16 0.06 12.92 -3.75
C GLN A 16 -0.84 12.74 -4.97
N ASP A 17 -1.87 13.57 -5.12
CA ASP A 17 -2.81 13.50 -6.24
C ASP A 17 -2.11 13.72 -7.58
N ALA A 18 -1.24 14.73 -7.67
CA ALA A 18 -0.47 14.99 -8.88
C ALA A 18 0.49 13.83 -9.21
N ILE A 19 1.19 13.29 -8.22
CA ILE A 19 2.14 12.19 -8.39
C ILE A 19 1.44 10.90 -8.80
N LEU A 20 0.30 10.56 -8.21
CA LEU A 20 -0.48 9.37 -8.59
C LEU A 20 -1.12 9.50 -9.98
N THR A 21 -1.28 10.73 -10.47
CA THR A 21 -1.81 11.01 -11.80
C THR A 21 -0.74 10.89 -12.89
N LYS A 22 0.45 11.49 -12.68
CA LYS A 22 1.46 11.65 -13.74
C LYS A 22 2.92 11.34 -13.33
N GLY A 23 3.12 10.84 -12.12
CA GLY A 23 4.43 10.50 -11.57
C GLY A 23 5.16 11.68 -10.94
N PHE A 24 6.25 11.36 -10.22
CA PHE A 24 7.11 12.37 -9.60
C PHE A 24 7.77 13.25 -10.65
N ASP A 25 8.38 12.69 -11.71
CA ASP A 25 9.15 13.48 -12.68
C ASP A 25 8.35 14.67 -13.24
N ALA A 26 7.14 14.38 -13.73
CA ALA A 26 6.24 15.34 -14.35
C ALA A 26 5.54 16.29 -13.35
N THR A 27 5.74 16.12 -12.04
CA THR A 27 5.16 16.97 -10.99
C THR A 27 6.20 17.98 -10.50
N SER A 28 5.98 19.25 -10.78
CA SER A 28 6.91 20.33 -10.39
C SER A 28 6.56 20.94 -9.03
N ILE A 29 7.53 21.54 -8.35
CA ILE A 29 7.27 22.29 -7.11
C ILE A 29 6.36 23.49 -7.39
N ASP A 30 6.55 24.18 -8.50
CA ASP A 30 5.76 25.37 -8.84
C ASP A 30 4.28 25.02 -9.07
N GLU A 31 4.00 23.86 -9.66
CA GLU A 31 2.65 23.33 -9.79
C GLU A 31 2.03 22.97 -8.42
N ILE A 32 2.77 22.28 -7.55
CA ILE A 32 2.29 21.96 -6.19
C ILE A 32 1.97 23.24 -5.43
N VAL A 33 2.84 24.26 -5.53
CA VAL A 33 2.65 25.57 -4.89
C VAL A 33 1.40 26.26 -5.41
N ALA A 34 1.19 26.27 -6.73
CA ALA A 34 0.00 26.86 -7.35
C ALA A 34 -1.28 26.14 -6.91
N SER A 35 -1.30 24.81 -6.98
CA SER A 35 -2.46 24.00 -6.60
C SER A 35 -2.74 24.02 -5.09
N ALA A 36 -1.72 24.17 -4.26
CA ALA A 36 -1.88 24.37 -2.82
C ALA A 36 -2.23 25.83 -2.45
N GLU A 37 -2.27 26.76 -3.41
CA GLU A 37 -2.47 28.20 -3.20
C GLU A 37 -1.48 28.80 -2.18
N LEU A 38 -0.22 28.37 -2.28
CA LEU A 38 0.87 28.80 -1.41
C LEU A 38 1.86 29.68 -2.16
N THR A 39 2.81 30.25 -1.42
CA THR A 39 4.01 30.83 -2.00
C THR A 39 5.13 29.79 -2.05
N LYS A 40 6.09 30.00 -2.94
CA LYS A 40 7.29 29.14 -3.04
C LYS A 40 8.06 29.11 -1.72
N SER A 41 8.18 30.25 -1.04
CA SER A 41 8.77 30.33 0.30
C SER A 41 7.98 29.54 1.35
N GLY A 42 6.64 29.52 1.25
CA GLY A 42 5.77 28.72 2.11
C GLY A 42 5.97 27.21 1.92
N PHE A 43 6.21 26.75 0.69
CA PHE A 43 6.60 25.36 0.44
C PHE A 43 7.94 25.02 1.07
N PHE A 44 8.97 25.85 0.82
CA PHE A 44 10.33 25.59 1.32
C PHE A 44 10.46 25.68 2.85
N TYR A 45 9.51 26.33 3.53
CA TYR A 45 9.39 26.26 4.99
C TYR A 45 9.10 24.83 5.49
N HIS A 46 8.36 24.02 4.73
CA HIS A 46 7.98 22.65 5.10
C HIS A 46 8.88 21.59 4.47
N PHE A 47 9.32 21.79 3.23
CA PHE A 47 10.10 20.82 2.47
C PHE A 47 11.27 21.50 1.77
N ARG A 48 12.49 21.18 2.17
CA ARG A 48 13.70 21.80 1.61
C ARG A 48 13.89 21.52 0.11
N ASP A 49 13.39 20.38 -0.37
CA ASP A 49 13.55 19.91 -1.74
C ASP A 49 12.50 18.82 -2.06
N LYS A 50 12.51 18.32 -3.30
CA LYS A 50 11.61 17.27 -3.78
C LYS A 50 11.89 15.89 -3.15
N ASN A 51 13.12 15.62 -2.69
CA ASN A 51 13.44 14.40 -1.97
C ASN A 51 12.78 14.39 -0.58
N ALA A 52 12.83 15.51 0.15
CA ALA A 52 12.17 15.67 1.44
C ALA A 52 10.65 15.50 1.32
N LEU A 53 10.05 16.03 0.24
CA LEU A 53 8.65 15.79 -0.07
C LEU A 53 8.37 14.31 -0.35
N ALA A 54 9.19 13.65 -1.19
CA ALA A 54 9.02 12.24 -1.54
C ALA A 54 9.13 11.32 -0.31
N SER A 55 10.13 11.52 0.55
CA SER A 55 10.26 10.76 1.80
C SER A 55 9.02 10.94 2.69
N ALA A 56 8.53 12.17 2.83
CA ALA A 56 7.34 12.44 3.64
C ALA A 56 6.06 11.82 3.06
N LEU A 57 5.93 11.75 1.74
CA LEU A 57 4.83 11.06 1.07
C LEU A 57 4.90 9.54 1.28
N ILE A 58 6.09 8.94 1.16
CA ILE A 58 6.29 7.52 1.43
C ILE A 58 5.95 7.20 2.89
N GLU A 59 6.47 7.97 3.85
CA GLU A 59 6.18 7.78 5.28
C GLU A 59 4.69 7.94 5.60
N ARG A 60 4.04 8.96 5.01
CA ARG A 60 2.59 9.13 5.14
C ARG A 60 1.83 7.94 4.56
N HIS A 61 2.22 7.45 3.40
CA HIS A 61 1.58 6.33 2.73
C HIS A 61 1.67 5.06 3.59
N ILE A 62 2.87 4.75 4.10
CA ILE A 62 3.09 3.63 5.04
C ILE A 62 2.17 3.77 6.25
N ALA A 63 2.12 4.94 6.89
CA ALA A 63 1.28 5.13 8.08
C ALA A 63 -0.22 4.94 7.81
N VAL A 64 -0.70 5.39 6.65
CA VAL A 64 -2.10 5.20 6.24
C VAL A 64 -2.42 3.73 5.99
N GLU A 65 -1.56 3.03 5.25
CA GLU A 65 -1.73 1.60 5.00
C GLU A 65 -1.55 0.76 6.25
N ASP A 66 -0.62 1.13 7.13
CA ASP A 66 -0.41 0.46 8.41
C ASP A 66 -1.69 0.46 9.22
N GLN A 67 -2.31 1.64 9.36
CA GLN A 67 -3.59 1.77 10.05
C GLN A 67 -4.70 0.96 9.36
N LEU A 68 -4.80 1.04 8.03
CA LEU A 68 -5.79 0.31 7.26
C LEU A 68 -5.68 -1.20 7.48
N PHE A 69 -4.47 -1.76 7.38
CA PHE A 69 -4.26 -3.18 7.59
C PHE A 69 -4.48 -3.58 9.05
N ASP A 70 -4.06 -2.75 10.01
CA ASP A 70 -4.29 -3.03 11.42
C ASP A 70 -5.79 -3.09 11.73
N ASP A 71 -6.60 -2.19 11.16
CA ASP A 71 -8.06 -2.18 11.29
C ASP A 71 -8.70 -3.42 10.63
N VAL A 72 -8.27 -3.79 9.42
CA VAL A 72 -8.72 -4.99 8.71
C VAL A 72 -8.44 -6.26 9.55
N PHE A 73 -7.22 -6.38 10.06
CA PHE A 73 -6.82 -7.55 10.86
C PHE A 73 -7.49 -7.57 12.23
N ALA A 74 -7.71 -6.41 12.87
CA ALA A 74 -8.44 -6.32 14.12
C ALA A 74 -9.88 -6.83 13.93
N ARG A 75 -10.59 -6.31 12.92
CA ARG A 75 -11.95 -6.77 12.59
C ARG A 75 -12.02 -8.25 12.23
N ALA A 76 -11.00 -8.78 11.55
CA ALA A 76 -10.94 -10.20 11.24
C ALA A 76 -10.78 -11.07 12.50
N ARG A 77 -9.95 -10.63 13.47
CA ARG A 77 -9.77 -11.29 14.77
C ARG A 77 -11.01 -11.22 15.66
N ASP A 78 -11.82 -10.17 15.55
CA ASP A 78 -13.11 -10.10 16.26
C ASP A 78 -14.12 -11.15 15.76
N LEU A 79 -13.91 -11.69 14.55
CA LEU A 79 -14.82 -12.64 13.89
C LEU A 79 -14.36 -14.10 13.97
N ALA A 80 -13.07 -14.34 14.23
CA ALA A 80 -12.50 -15.69 14.31
C ALA A 80 -11.20 -15.71 15.12
N ASP A 81 -10.96 -16.82 15.84
CA ASP A 81 -9.69 -17.07 16.52
C ASP A 81 -8.69 -17.88 15.67
N ASP A 82 -9.22 -18.70 14.75
CA ASP A 82 -8.39 -19.56 13.90
C ASP A 82 -7.55 -18.72 12.91
N PRO A 83 -6.21 -18.88 12.88
CA PRO A 83 -5.34 -17.99 12.10
C PRO A 83 -5.61 -18.06 10.59
N LEU A 84 -6.01 -19.23 10.06
CA LEU A 84 -6.39 -19.36 8.65
C LEU A 84 -7.70 -18.61 8.40
N GLN A 85 -8.72 -18.76 9.24
CA GLN A 85 -9.96 -18.00 9.10
C GLN A 85 -9.74 -16.49 9.21
N VAL A 86 -8.92 -16.03 10.16
CA VAL A 86 -8.55 -14.61 10.30
C VAL A 86 -7.94 -14.08 9.01
N ALA A 87 -6.97 -14.77 8.43
CA ALA A 87 -6.35 -14.36 7.17
C ALA A 87 -7.35 -14.33 6.00
N LEU A 88 -8.21 -15.34 5.89
CA LEU A 88 -9.24 -15.40 4.84
C LEU A 88 -10.29 -14.30 4.99
N ILE A 89 -10.66 -13.93 6.22
CA ILE A 89 -11.57 -12.81 6.50
C ILE A 89 -10.88 -11.49 6.19
N ALA A 90 -9.64 -11.30 6.64
CA ALA A 90 -8.85 -10.09 6.38
C ALA A 90 -8.70 -9.82 4.87
N LEU A 91 -8.34 -10.84 4.07
CA LEU A 91 -8.24 -10.70 2.61
C LEU A 91 -9.59 -10.36 1.96
N LYS A 92 -10.70 -10.91 2.48
CA LYS A 92 -12.03 -10.57 1.98
C LYS A 92 -12.40 -9.12 2.32
N LEU A 93 -12.17 -8.67 3.56
CA LEU A 93 -12.42 -7.29 3.98
C LEU A 93 -11.57 -6.30 3.18
N LEU A 94 -10.31 -6.65 2.90
CA LEU A 94 -9.44 -5.83 2.05
C LEU A 94 -9.98 -5.73 0.61
N ALA A 95 -10.47 -6.84 0.05
CA ALA A 95 -11.09 -6.82 -1.28
C ALA A 95 -12.34 -5.93 -1.32
N GLU A 96 -13.20 -6.02 -0.31
CA GLU A 96 -14.41 -5.17 -0.17
C GLU A 96 -14.02 -3.68 -0.07
N LEU A 97 -13.03 -3.32 0.74
CA LEU A 97 -12.54 -1.94 0.85
C LEU A 97 -12.06 -1.39 -0.49
N ILE A 98 -11.38 -2.20 -1.31
CA ILE A 98 -10.91 -1.79 -2.64
C ILE A 98 -12.06 -1.71 -3.63
N GLU A 99 -13.03 -2.63 -3.56
CA GLU A 99 -14.23 -2.63 -4.42
C GLU A 99 -15.10 -1.39 -4.16
N ASP A 100 -15.18 -0.93 -2.92
CA ASP A 100 -15.95 0.25 -2.50
C ASP A 100 -15.30 1.58 -2.89
N MET A 101 -14.06 1.59 -3.39
CA MET A 101 -13.38 2.82 -3.81
C MET A 101 -14.01 3.40 -5.09
N PRO A 102 -14.52 4.65 -5.06
CA PRO A 102 -15.03 5.31 -6.26
C PRO A 102 -13.90 5.47 -7.28
N ASN A 103 -14.10 4.95 -8.49
CA ASN A 103 -13.10 4.92 -9.58
C ASN A 103 -11.89 4.00 -9.35
N GLY A 104 -11.93 3.13 -8.32
CA GLY A 104 -10.87 2.18 -8.02
C GLY A 104 -9.66 2.79 -7.33
N HIS A 105 -8.66 1.95 -7.07
CA HIS A 105 -7.47 2.36 -6.32
C HIS A 105 -6.66 3.42 -7.10
N PRO A 106 -6.31 4.57 -6.49
CA PRO A 106 -5.70 5.70 -7.19
C PRO A 106 -4.22 5.48 -7.56
N GLY A 107 -3.66 4.32 -7.25
CA GLY A 107 -2.24 3.99 -7.44
C GLY A 107 -1.48 3.93 -6.12
N CYS A 108 -0.22 3.52 -6.19
CA CYS A 108 0.66 3.37 -5.03
C CYS A 108 1.87 4.33 -5.14
N ILE A 109 2.10 5.12 -4.09
CA ILE A 109 3.21 6.08 -4.04
C ILE A 109 4.56 5.35 -4.02
N VAL A 110 4.64 4.26 -3.25
CA VAL A 110 5.84 3.42 -3.14
C VAL A 110 6.18 2.79 -4.50
N ALA A 111 5.20 2.20 -5.19
CA ALA A 111 5.39 1.64 -6.52
C ALA A 111 5.82 2.72 -7.54
N THR A 112 5.18 3.89 -7.51
CA THR A 112 5.56 5.03 -8.37
C THR A 112 7.00 5.46 -8.12
N ALA A 113 7.44 5.48 -6.86
CA ALA A 113 8.82 5.81 -6.51
C ALA A 113 9.83 4.76 -6.97
N VAL A 114 9.46 3.47 -7.04
CA VAL A 114 10.33 2.41 -7.60
C VAL A 114 10.62 2.64 -9.08
N TYR A 115 9.60 2.94 -9.89
CA TYR A 115 9.78 3.16 -11.33
C TYR A 115 10.54 4.44 -11.67
N GLN A 116 10.71 5.34 -10.70
CA GLN A 116 11.38 6.63 -10.86
C GLN A 116 12.54 6.81 -9.88
N ASP A 117 13.16 5.69 -9.47
CA ASP A 117 14.23 5.64 -8.46
C ASP A 117 15.44 6.55 -8.77
N ARG A 118 15.75 6.74 -10.06
CA ARG A 118 16.83 7.60 -10.57
C ARG A 118 16.65 9.08 -10.24
N LEU A 119 15.43 9.52 -9.95
CA LEU A 119 15.15 10.90 -9.54
C LEU A 119 15.58 11.18 -8.10
N PHE A 120 15.77 10.13 -7.32
CA PHE A 120 15.86 10.23 -5.87
C PHE A 120 17.26 9.98 -5.33
N ASN A 121 17.54 10.55 -4.17
CA ASN A 121 18.76 10.26 -3.43
C ASN A 121 18.70 8.90 -2.71
N ALA A 122 19.79 8.51 -2.05
CA ALA A 122 19.86 7.26 -1.31
C ALA A 122 18.83 7.17 -0.17
N ASP A 123 18.55 8.28 0.51
CA ASP A 123 17.64 8.31 1.66
C ASP A 123 16.20 7.98 1.27
N VAL A 124 15.70 8.54 0.16
CA VAL A 124 14.36 8.25 -0.36
C VAL A 124 14.28 6.79 -0.84
N ARG A 125 15.30 6.29 -1.54
CA ARG A 125 15.33 4.87 -1.96
C ARG A 125 15.32 3.93 -0.75
N GLU A 126 16.03 4.28 0.32
CA GLU A 126 16.03 3.52 1.55
C GLU A 126 14.68 3.61 2.29
N ALA A 127 14.03 4.77 2.31
CA ALA A 127 12.67 4.90 2.83
C ALA A 127 11.70 3.99 2.06
N ASN A 128 11.82 3.95 0.73
CA ASN A 128 11.00 3.07 -0.11
C ASN A 128 11.28 1.58 0.16
N ARG A 129 12.56 1.21 0.30
CA ARG A 129 12.96 -0.16 0.66
C ARG A 129 12.36 -0.57 2.01
N ARG A 130 12.41 0.31 3.01
CA ARG A 130 11.79 0.08 4.32
C ARG A 130 10.28 -0.10 4.23
N ALA A 131 9.61 0.64 3.35
CA ALA A 131 8.17 0.47 3.09
C ALA A 131 7.87 -0.97 2.65
N VAL A 132 8.53 -1.42 1.58
CA VAL A 132 8.33 -2.75 0.99
C VAL A 132 8.62 -3.87 2.00
N LEU A 133 9.73 -3.77 2.73
CA LEU A 133 10.09 -4.77 3.75
C LEU A 133 9.16 -4.71 4.96
N GLY A 134 8.58 -3.56 5.28
CA GLY A 134 7.56 -3.41 6.31
C GLY A 134 6.31 -4.21 5.96
N TRP A 135 5.83 -4.10 4.72
CA TRP A 135 4.70 -4.91 4.24
C TRP A 135 5.00 -6.40 4.25
N ARG A 136 6.19 -6.82 3.78
CA ARG A 136 6.64 -8.21 3.92
C ARG A 136 6.55 -8.67 5.36
N GLY A 137 7.15 -7.91 6.28
CA GLY A 137 7.13 -8.23 7.72
C GLY A 137 5.71 -8.34 8.28
N ARG A 138 4.77 -7.51 7.83
CA ARG A 138 3.35 -7.61 8.21
C ARG A 138 2.72 -8.91 7.70
N PHE A 139 2.77 -9.16 6.40
CA PHE A 139 2.12 -10.34 5.82
C PHE A 139 2.80 -11.64 6.24
N ARG A 140 4.11 -11.59 6.50
CA ARG A 140 4.88 -12.70 7.06
C ARG A 140 4.32 -13.15 8.41
N LYS A 141 4.01 -12.20 9.31
CA LYS A 141 3.38 -12.50 10.61
C LYS A 141 2.02 -13.19 10.46
N MET A 142 1.23 -12.79 9.46
CA MET A 142 -0.05 -13.46 9.16
C MET A 142 0.21 -14.92 8.75
N PHE A 143 1.16 -15.18 7.83
CA PHE A 143 1.47 -16.54 7.38
C PHE A 143 2.16 -17.39 8.45
N ASP A 144 3.00 -16.81 9.31
CA ASP A 144 3.59 -17.51 10.46
C ASP A 144 2.53 -18.07 11.40
N ALA A 145 1.48 -17.29 11.69
CA ALA A 145 0.38 -17.75 12.53
C ALA A 145 -0.36 -18.94 11.90
N ILE A 146 -0.52 -18.95 10.58
CA ILE A 146 -1.14 -20.07 9.85
C ILE A 146 -0.22 -21.29 9.88
N LEU A 147 1.06 -21.12 9.53
CA LEU A 147 2.06 -22.20 9.46
C LEU A 147 2.29 -22.90 10.81
N ALA A 148 2.09 -22.19 11.91
CA ALA A 148 2.16 -22.78 13.25
C ALA A 148 1.07 -23.83 13.53
N VAL A 149 -0.03 -23.82 12.76
CA VAL A 149 -1.21 -24.69 12.96
C VAL A 149 -1.46 -25.59 11.75
N TYR A 150 -1.27 -25.07 10.55
CA TYR A 150 -1.59 -25.72 9.28
C TYR A 150 -0.33 -25.93 8.45
N PRO A 151 0.12 -27.19 8.23
CA PRO A 151 1.15 -27.45 7.25
C PRO A 151 0.60 -27.12 5.85
N PRO A 152 1.40 -26.47 4.98
CA PRO A 152 0.98 -26.17 3.62
C PRO A 152 0.91 -27.47 2.79
N HIS A 153 0.02 -27.50 1.80
CA HIS A 153 -0.10 -28.62 0.85
C HIS A 153 0.99 -28.64 -0.23
N ASP A 154 1.80 -27.60 -0.30
CA ASP A 154 2.91 -27.46 -1.24
C ASP A 154 4.09 -26.75 -0.56
N ASP A 155 5.28 -26.90 -1.11
CA ASP A 155 6.48 -26.22 -0.59
C ASP A 155 6.40 -24.72 -0.92
N VAL A 156 6.58 -23.89 0.10
CA VAL A 156 6.51 -22.44 -0.02
C VAL A 156 7.57 -21.79 0.84
N GLU A 157 8.31 -20.85 0.24
CA GLU A 157 9.17 -19.95 1.01
C GLU A 157 8.25 -18.88 1.66
N PRO A 158 8.29 -18.71 2.99
CA PRO A 158 7.30 -17.87 3.65
C PRO A 158 7.42 -16.34 3.45
N ASP A 159 8.62 -15.82 3.20
CA ASP A 159 8.83 -14.44 2.76
C ASP A 159 8.31 -14.22 1.33
N ASP A 160 8.48 -15.19 0.43
CA ASP A 160 7.89 -15.14 -0.94
C ASP A 160 6.36 -15.14 -0.88
N LEU A 161 5.77 -15.91 0.05
CA LEU A 161 4.33 -15.91 0.27
C LEU A 161 3.83 -14.56 0.81
N ALA A 162 4.62 -13.89 1.65
CA ALA A 162 4.32 -12.54 2.12
C ALA A 162 4.42 -11.51 0.99
N ASP A 163 5.47 -11.59 0.16
CA ASP A 163 5.67 -10.72 -1.00
C ASP A 163 4.59 -10.93 -2.08
N MET A 164 4.01 -12.13 -2.17
CA MET A 164 2.89 -12.42 -3.07
C MET A 164 1.68 -11.51 -2.80
N VAL A 165 1.40 -11.16 -1.53
CA VAL A 165 0.27 -10.28 -1.19
C VAL A 165 0.43 -8.91 -1.85
N SER A 166 1.58 -8.27 -1.65
CA SER A 166 1.90 -6.99 -2.29
C SER A 166 1.94 -7.12 -3.81
N SER A 167 2.52 -8.21 -4.34
CA SER A 167 2.60 -8.45 -5.78
C SER A 167 1.22 -8.55 -6.45
N VAL A 168 0.27 -9.22 -5.80
CA VAL A 168 -1.12 -9.35 -6.28
C VAL A 168 -1.85 -8.01 -6.23
N ILE A 169 -1.68 -7.24 -5.15
CA ILE A 169 -2.34 -5.93 -5.00
C ILE A 169 -1.79 -4.95 -6.05
N GLU A 170 -0.48 -4.79 -6.13
CA GLU A 170 0.17 -3.87 -7.09
C GLU A 170 -0.10 -4.28 -8.53
N GLY A 171 0.01 -5.57 -8.86
CA GLY A 171 -0.35 -6.09 -10.18
C GLY A 171 -1.83 -5.85 -10.49
N GLY A 172 -2.72 -6.05 -9.52
CA GLY A 172 -4.14 -5.76 -9.63
C GLY A 172 -4.41 -4.28 -9.94
N ILE A 173 -3.76 -3.36 -9.22
CA ILE A 173 -3.86 -1.91 -9.44
C ILE A 173 -3.41 -1.54 -10.86
N VAL A 174 -2.26 -2.07 -11.29
CA VAL A 174 -1.75 -1.85 -12.66
C VAL A 174 -2.77 -2.30 -13.70
N MET A 175 -3.28 -3.53 -13.57
CA MET A 175 -4.26 -4.08 -14.52
C MET A 175 -5.57 -3.29 -14.51
N SER A 176 -6.11 -3.00 -13.32
CA SER A 176 -7.32 -2.20 -13.12
C SER A 176 -7.24 -0.86 -13.85
N ARG A 177 -6.13 -0.14 -13.71
CA ARG A 177 -5.90 1.15 -14.39
C ARG A 177 -5.70 0.99 -15.90
N ALA A 178 -4.92 0.00 -16.32
CA ALA A 178 -4.57 -0.20 -17.74
C ALA A 178 -5.81 -0.47 -18.61
N VAL A 179 -6.81 -1.18 -18.10
CA VAL A 179 -8.05 -1.48 -18.83
C VAL A 179 -9.26 -0.68 -18.34
N SER A 180 -9.07 0.27 -17.42
CA SER A 180 -10.13 1.10 -16.83
C SER A 180 -11.26 0.28 -16.20
N GLU A 181 -10.90 -0.78 -15.46
CA GLU A 181 -11.84 -1.64 -14.74
C GLU A 181 -11.51 -1.69 -13.23
N PRO A 182 -12.16 -0.83 -12.41
CA PRO A 182 -11.87 -0.70 -10.97
C PRO A 182 -11.90 -2.00 -10.16
N SER A 183 -12.80 -2.93 -10.52
CA SER A 183 -13.03 -4.16 -9.74
C SER A 183 -11.95 -5.22 -9.93
N ILE A 184 -11.01 -5.07 -10.88
CA ILE A 184 -9.95 -6.07 -11.11
C ILE A 184 -9.14 -6.33 -9.84
N THR A 185 -8.69 -5.29 -9.12
CA THR A 185 -7.84 -5.46 -7.93
C THR A 185 -8.54 -6.28 -6.85
N ALA A 186 -9.81 -5.99 -6.56
CA ALA A 186 -10.61 -6.74 -5.59
C ALA A 186 -10.76 -8.21 -6.01
N ARG A 187 -11.01 -8.49 -7.30
CA ARG A 187 -11.07 -9.87 -7.81
C ARG A 187 -9.74 -10.61 -7.67
N GLN A 188 -8.60 -9.94 -7.91
CA GLN A 188 -7.27 -10.53 -7.73
C GLN A 188 -7.00 -10.90 -6.27
N ILE A 189 -7.42 -10.05 -5.32
CA ILE A 189 -7.32 -10.35 -3.88
C ILE A 189 -8.19 -11.55 -3.50
N MET A 190 -9.39 -11.68 -4.08
CA MET A 190 -10.25 -12.84 -3.86
C MET A 190 -9.67 -14.14 -4.44
N LEU A 191 -8.90 -14.06 -5.54
CA LEU A 191 -8.13 -15.20 -6.05
C LEU A 191 -6.97 -15.56 -5.13
N LEU A 192 -6.22 -14.57 -4.62
CA LEU A 192 -5.19 -14.79 -3.59
C LEU A 192 -5.79 -15.46 -2.35
N ARG A 193 -6.94 -14.99 -1.88
CA ARG A 193 -7.69 -15.62 -0.77
C ARG A 193 -8.01 -17.08 -1.07
N SER A 194 -8.42 -17.39 -2.30
CA SER A 194 -8.70 -18.77 -2.72
C SER A 194 -7.44 -19.62 -2.76
N TYR A 195 -6.31 -19.07 -3.21
CA TYR A 195 -5.01 -19.72 -3.17
C TYR A 195 -4.58 -20.04 -1.73
N VAL A 196 -4.64 -19.08 -0.81
CA VAL A 196 -4.34 -19.30 0.63
C VAL A 196 -5.25 -20.38 1.21
N LYS A 197 -6.54 -20.36 0.88
CA LYS A 197 -7.48 -21.40 1.30
C LYS A 197 -7.04 -22.79 0.79
N LEU A 198 -6.71 -22.92 -0.49
CA LEU A 198 -6.29 -24.19 -1.08
C LEU A 198 -4.96 -24.69 -0.50
N LEU A 199 -4.04 -23.77 -0.18
CA LEU A 199 -2.73 -24.09 0.36
C LEU A 199 -2.80 -24.64 1.80
N PHE A 200 -3.73 -24.17 2.63
CA PHE A 200 -3.77 -24.50 4.06
C PHE A 200 -5.01 -25.24 4.56
N SER A 201 -6.11 -25.29 3.80
CA SER A 201 -7.34 -25.95 4.28
C SER A 201 -7.11 -27.45 4.47
N PRO A 202 -7.56 -28.07 5.58
CA PRO A 202 -7.49 -29.50 5.74
C PRO A 202 -8.18 -30.23 4.58
N ARG A 203 -7.52 -31.24 3.99
CA ARG A 203 -8.18 -32.12 3.02
C ARG A 203 -9.28 -32.89 3.75
N LEU A 204 -10.50 -32.83 3.22
CA LEU A 204 -11.57 -33.71 3.67
C LEU A 204 -11.09 -35.16 3.46
N LYS A 205 -11.14 -35.96 4.52
CA LYS A 205 -10.84 -37.40 4.46
C LYS A 205 -11.94 -38.13 3.70
#